data_AF-A0A336JKH0-F1
#
_entry.id   AF-A0A336JKH0-F1
#
_cell.length_a   1.000
_cell.length_b   1.000
_cell.length_c   1.000
_cell.angle_alpha   90.00
_cell.angle_beta   90.00
_cell.angle_gamma   90.00
#
_symmetry.space_group_name_H-M   'P 1'
#
loop_
_entity.id
_entity.type
_entity.pdbx_description
1 polymer ?
#
loop_
_entity_poly.entity_id
_entity_poly.type
_entity_poly.pdbx_seq_one_letter_code
_entity_poly.pdbx_strand_id
1 'polypeptide(L)'
;MTPTLETKYAFTITARIGEVTSVGEIGTGVRRIIPILGGEVKGEGINGRVLPFGADFQIIRPNELIELEAKYAFETDDGAVVYVENVGIRFGPVELLQKLKRGEPVDPKQIYFRTRPRFETGHRNYQWLMQHLFIGSAARHADRVVIDVHQVL
;
A
#
# COMPACT_ATOMS: atom_id res chain seq x y z
N MET A 1 -26.23 3.02 23.01
CA MET A 1 -24.78 3.29 23.09
C MET A 1 -24.24 3.38 21.67
N THR A 2 -23.35 4.33 21.39
CA THR A 2 -22.73 4.47 20.06
C THR A 2 -21.73 3.33 19.84
N PRO A 3 -21.75 2.64 18.68
CA PRO A 3 -20.74 1.62 18.37
C PRO A 3 -19.31 2.18 18.38
N THR A 4 -18.35 1.38 18.82
CA THR A 4 -16.92 1.70 18.83
C THR A 4 -16.16 0.86 17.80
N LEU A 5 -15.02 1.37 17.33
CA LEU A 5 -14.08 0.65 16.47
C LEU A 5 -12.69 0.75 17.10
N GLU A 6 -12.03 -0.39 17.30
CA GLU A 6 -10.70 -0.46 17.85
C GLU A 6 -9.71 -0.98 16.81
N THR A 7 -8.48 -0.47 16.85
CA THR A 7 -7.41 -0.91 15.95
C THR A 7 -6.08 -0.96 16.71
N LYS A 8 -5.18 -1.82 16.25
CA LYS A 8 -3.81 -1.95 16.78
C LYS A 8 -2.81 -1.91 15.64
N TYR A 9 -1.77 -1.07 15.75
CA TYR A 9 -0.64 -1.13 14.82
C TYR A 9 0.02 -2.52 14.88
N ALA A 10 0.27 -3.13 13.73
CA ALA A 10 0.85 -4.45 13.62
C ALA A 10 2.28 -4.41 13.08
N PHE A 11 2.47 -3.82 11.90
CA PHE A 11 3.76 -3.76 11.21
C PHE A 11 3.75 -2.71 10.11
N THR A 12 4.93 -2.41 9.56
CA THR A 12 5.10 -1.51 8.40
C THR A 12 5.60 -2.30 7.20
N ILE A 13 5.03 -2.01 6.03
CA ILE A 13 5.55 -2.44 4.73
C ILE A 13 6.20 -1.24 4.04
N THR A 14 7.48 -1.33 3.71
CA THR A 14 8.18 -0.36 2.87
C THR A 14 8.41 -0.98 1.51
N ALA A 15 7.64 -0.56 0.50
CA ALA A 15 7.76 -1.04 -0.88
C ALA A 15 8.56 -0.04 -1.73
N ARG A 16 9.69 -0.48 -2.27
CA ARG A 16 10.44 0.25 -3.32
C ARG A 16 9.70 0.09 -4.63
N ILE A 17 9.66 1.16 -5.41
CA ILE A 17 8.84 1.25 -6.61
C ILE A 17 9.63 1.80 -7.78
N GLY A 18 9.25 1.38 -8.99
CA GLY A 18 9.90 1.77 -10.23
C GLY A 18 9.23 2.96 -10.93
N GLU A 19 9.63 3.16 -12.18
CA GLU A 19 9.07 4.18 -13.04
C GLU A 19 7.61 3.90 -13.42
N VAL A 20 6.87 4.97 -13.68
CA VAL A 20 5.46 4.91 -14.03
C VAL A 20 5.31 4.55 -15.50
N THR A 21 4.58 3.46 -15.79
CA THR A 21 4.05 3.20 -17.13
C THR A 21 2.63 3.74 -17.23
N SER A 22 2.41 4.78 -18.02
CA SER A 22 1.07 5.30 -18.29
C SER A 22 0.44 4.55 -19.46
N VAL A 23 -0.77 4.01 -19.26
CA VAL A 23 -1.58 3.43 -20.34
C VAL A 23 -2.36 4.52 -21.07
N GLY A 24 -2.77 5.57 -20.35
CA GLY A 24 -3.55 6.68 -20.87
C GLY A 24 -4.98 6.72 -20.33
N GLU A 25 -5.78 7.63 -20.89
CA GLU A 25 -7.19 7.78 -20.54
C GLU A 25 -8.00 6.55 -20.98
N ILE A 26 -8.83 6.02 -20.07
CA ILE A 26 -9.64 4.80 -20.29
C ILE A 26 -11.16 5.07 -20.22
N GLY A 27 -11.57 6.34 -20.32
CA GLY A 27 -12.96 6.80 -20.25
C GLY A 27 -13.47 7.03 -18.83
N THR A 28 -12.72 6.58 -17.82
CA THR A 28 -13.07 6.77 -16.40
C THR A 28 -11.92 7.38 -15.59
N GLY A 29 -10.86 7.83 -16.26
CA GLY A 29 -9.61 8.28 -15.68
C GLY A 29 -8.39 7.72 -16.41
N VAL A 30 -7.19 8.11 -15.95
CA VAL A 30 -5.93 7.66 -16.52
C VAL A 30 -5.44 6.40 -15.82
N ARG A 31 -5.30 5.30 -16.58
CA ARG A 31 -4.67 4.06 -16.10
C ARG A 31 -3.15 4.22 -16.11
N ARG A 32 -2.50 3.88 -15.00
CA ARG A 32 -1.04 3.76 -14.91
C ARG A 32 -0.63 2.56 -14.06
N ILE A 33 0.61 2.11 -14.24
CA ILE A 33 1.17 0.93 -13.60
C ILE A 33 2.51 1.32 -12.98
N ILE A 34 2.71 0.98 -11.71
CA ILE A 34 3.94 1.26 -10.98
C ILE A 34 4.56 -0.07 -10.53
N PRO A 35 5.70 -0.51 -11.09
CA PRO A 35 6.35 -1.75 -10.68
C PRO A 35 6.79 -1.70 -9.21
N ILE A 36 6.68 -2.84 -8.52
CA ILE A 36 7.21 -3.06 -7.18
C ILE A 36 8.54 -3.79 -7.31
N LEU A 37 9.61 -3.18 -6.78
CA LEU A 37 11.00 -3.63 -6.98
C LEU A 37 11.57 -4.38 -5.77
N GLY A 38 10.74 -4.61 -4.75
CA GLY A 38 11.11 -5.21 -3.48
C GLY A 38 10.98 -4.20 -2.33
N GLY A 39 11.65 -4.46 -1.21
CA GLY A 39 11.41 -3.68 0.02
C GLY A 39 11.52 -4.52 1.28
N GLU A 40 10.94 -4.03 2.38
CA GLU A 40 11.01 -4.67 3.69
C GLU A 40 9.66 -4.66 4.40
N VAL A 41 9.46 -5.64 5.29
CA VAL A 41 8.36 -5.71 6.25
C VAL A 41 8.96 -5.80 7.64
N LYS A 42 8.50 -4.97 8.57
CA LYS A 42 9.00 -4.92 9.95
C LYS A 42 7.89 -4.68 10.95
N GLY A 43 7.84 -5.51 12.00
CA GLY A 43 6.94 -5.38 13.14
C GLY A 43 7.28 -6.42 14.21
N GLU A 44 6.54 -6.38 15.32
CA GLU A 44 6.70 -7.37 16.38
C GLU A 44 6.23 -8.75 15.89
N GLY A 45 7.14 -9.73 15.85
CA GLY A 45 6.83 -11.09 15.39
C GLY A 45 6.63 -11.24 13.87
N ILE A 46 7.00 -10.23 13.08
CA ILE A 46 6.98 -10.30 11.61
C ILE A 46 8.10 -9.44 11.02
N ASN A 47 9.09 -10.10 10.39
CA ASN A 47 10.16 -9.43 9.67
C ASN A 47 10.36 -10.13 8.33
N GLY A 48 10.57 -9.36 7.27
CA GLY A 48 10.68 -9.93 5.94
C GLY A 48 11.12 -8.96 4.87
N ARG A 49 11.20 -9.48 3.65
CA ARG A 49 11.55 -8.74 2.43
C ARG A 49 10.41 -8.79 1.44
N VAL A 50 10.02 -7.64 0.89
CA VAL A 50 9.12 -7.61 -0.27
C VAL A 50 9.88 -8.19 -1.46
N LEU A 51 9.25 -9.15 -2.14
CA LEU A 51 9.86 -9.85 -3.27
C LEU A 51 9.93 -8.93 -4.50
N PRO A 52 10.90 -9.13 -5.41
CA PRO A 52 11.19 -8.20 -6.51
C PRO A 52 10.24 -8.38 -7.70
N PHE A 53 8.93 -8.40 -7.43
CA PHE A 53 7.88 -8.50 -8.45
C PHE A 53 6.56 -7.93 -7.93
N GLY A 54 5.63 -7.74 -8.87
CA GLY A 54 4.33 -7.14 -8.62
C GLY A 54 4.27 -5.70 -9.11
N ALA A 55 3.10 -5.10 -8.98
CA ALA A 55 2.85 -3.73 -9.38
C ALA A 55 1.64 -3.14 -8.64
N ASP A 56 1.55 -1.82 -8.67
CA ASP A 56 0.36 -1.05 -8.32
C ASP A 56 -0.34 -0.59 -9.61
N PHE A 57 -1.55 -1.10 -9.82
CA PHE A 57 -2.39 -0.82 -10.97
C PHE A 57 -3.34 0.32 -10.62
N GLN A 58 -2.90 1.55 -10.85
CA GLN A 58 -3.62 2.74 -10.41
C GLN A 58 -4.58 3.29 -11.48
N ILE A 59 -5.64 3.95 -11.03
CA ILE A 59 -6.46 4.85 -11.85
C ILE A 59 -6.39 6.25 -11.24
N ILE A 60 -6.02 7.25 -12.03
CA ILE A 60 -6.15 8.66 -11.67
C ILE A 60 -7.50 9.14 -12.20
N ARG A 61 -8.44 9.44 -11.32
CA ARG A 61 -9.75 10.00 -11.65
C ARG A 61 -9.64 11.45 -12.14
N PRO A 62 -10.65 11.97 -12.85
CA PRO A 62 -10.64 13.36 -13.36
C PRO A 62 -10.45 14.44 -12.29
N ASN A 63 -10.83 14.14 -11.04
CA ASN A 63 -10.65 15.03 -9.90
C ASN A 63 -9.30 14.85 -9.18
N GLU A 64 -8.34 14.12 -9.77
CA GLU A 64 -7.03 13.79 -9.21
C GLU A 64 -7.02 12.74 -8.08
N LEU A 65 -8.16 12.15 -7.73
CA LEU A 65 -8.20 10.98 -6.85
C LEU A 65 -7.47 9.81 -7.49
N ILE A 66 -6.62 9.14 -6.72
CA ILE A 66 -5.90 7.97 -7.19
C ILE A 66 -6.47 6.75 -6.50
N GLU A 67 -7.04 5.85 -7.29
CA GLU A 67 -7.37 4.49 -6.87
C GLU A 67 -6.13 3.63 -6.99
N LEU A 68 -5.84 2.85 -5.95
CA LEU A 68 -4.70 1.95 -5.89
C LEU A 68 -5.19 0.51 -5.86
N GLU A 69 -4.45 -0.35 -6.56
CA GLU A 69 -4.64 -1.79 -6.53
C GLU A 69 -3.26 -2.43 -6.69
N ALA A 70 -2.57 -2.62 -5.58
CA ALA A 70 -1.25 -3.22 -5.55
C ALA A 70 -1.34 -4.73 -5.31
N LYS A 71 -0.62 -5.51 -6.13
CA LYS A 71 -0.49 -6.97 -5.97
C LYS A 71 0.99 -7.34 -5.99
N TYR A 72 1.45 -7.96 -4.90
CA TYR A 72 2.85 -8.34 -4.68
C TYR A 72 2.93 -9.43 -3.60
N ALA A 73 4.14 -9.79 -3.19
CA ALA A 73 4.35 -10.69 -2.06
C ALA A 73 5.56 -10.26 -1.23
N PHE A 74 5.62 -10.71 0.02
CA PHE A 74 6.82 -10.67 0.84
C PHE A 74 7.15 -12.05 1.40
N GLU A 75 8.42 -12.25 1.73
CA GLU A 75 8.94 -13.44 2.39
C GLU A 75 9.50 -13.07 3.76
N THR A 76 9.08 -13.78 4.80
CA THR A 76 9.56 -13.56 6.17
C THR A 76 10.89 -14.26 6.44
N ASP A 77 11.58 -13.84 7.50
CA ASP A 77 12.84 -14.45 7.96
C ASP A 77 12.69 -15.91 8.42
N ASP A 78 11.50 -16.32 8.88
CA ASP A 78 11.14 -17.70 9.21
C ASP A 78 10.53 -18.49 8.03
N GLY A 79 10.56 -17.95 6.81
CA GLY A 79 10.27 -18.69 5.57
C GLY A 79 8.81 -18.69 5.11
N ALA A 80 7.96 -17.83 5.66
CA ALA A 80 6.60 -17.66 5.16
C ALA A 80 6.60 -16.78 3.91
N VAL A 81 5.89 -17.21 2.86
CA VAL A 81 5.51 -16.35 1.74
C VAL A 81 4.10 -15.84 1.98
N VAL A 82 3.93 -14.53 1.88
CA VAL A 82 2.64 -13.84 2.05
C VAL A 82 2.32 -13.05 0.79
N TYR A 83 1.26 -13.45 0.10
CA TYR A 83 0.67 -12.65 -0.97
C TYR A 83 -0.05 -11.44 -0.37
N VAL A 84 0.09 -10.29 -1.01
CA VAL A 84 -0.53 -9.03 -0.61
C VAL A 84 -1.35 -8.48 -1.76
N GLU A 85 -2.63 -8.23 -1.48
CA GLU A 85 -3.49 -7.38 -2.30
C GLU A 85 -3.82 -6.13 -1.49
N ASN A 86 -3.33 -4.97 -1.93
CA ASN A 86 -3.51 -3.71 -1.22
C ASN A 86 -4.31 -2.71 -2.06
N VAL A 87 -5.57 -2.50 -1.67
CA VAL A 87 -6.51 -1.63 -2.37
C VAL A 87 -6.78 -0.39 -1.56
N GLY A 88 -6.86 0.78 -2.17
CA GLY A 88 -7.23 1.99 -1.45
C GLY A 88 -7.27 3.25 -2.30
N ILE A 89 -7.20 4.39 -1.62
CA ILE A 89 -7.24 5.70 -2.28
C ILE A 89 -6.15 6.61 -1.74
N ARG A 90 -5.65 7.48 -2.63
CA ARG A 90 -4.82 8.63 -2.30
C ARG A 90 -5.47 9.89 -2.82
N PHE A 91 -5.68 10.87 -1.93
CA PHE A 91 -6.33 12.13 -2.24
C PHE A 91 -5.86 13.26 -1.33
N GLY A 92 -6.15 14.51 -1.70
CA GLY A 92 -5.72 15.71 -0.98
C GLY A 92 -5.83 16.94 -1.88
N PRO A 93 -5.31 18.10 -1.43
CA PRO A 93 -5.24 19.31 -2.25
C PRO A 93 -4.52 19.05 -3.57
N VAL A 94 -5.11 19.51 -4.69
CA VAL A 94 -4.62 19.21 -6.05
C VAL A 94 -3.17 19.66 -6.22
N GLU A 95 -2.79 20.80 -5.66
CA GLU A 95 -1.42 21.33 -5.74
C GLU A 95 -0.40 20.37 -5.14
N LEU A 96 -0.75 19.72 -4.03
CA LEU A 96 0.10 18.72 -3.36
C LEU A 96 0.14 17.39 -4.13
N LEU A 97 -0.98 16.99 -4.74
CA LEU A 97 -1.01 15.80 -5.61
C LEU A 97 -0.12 16.00 -6.85
N GLN A 98 -0.11 17.19 -7.44
CA GLN A 98 0.79 17.51 -8.56
C GLN A 98 2.26 17.52 -8.12
N LYS A 99 2.59 18.02 -6.91
CA LYS A 99 3.94 17.90 -6.34
C LYS A 99 4.39 16.44 -6.25
N LEU A 100 3.53 15.57 -5.71
CA LEU A 100 3.81 14.14 -5.63
C LEU A 100 4.02 13.49 -7.01
N LYS A 101 3.26 13.89 -8.04
CA LYS A 101 3.46 13.39 -9.41
C LYS A 101 4.83 13.77 -9.98
N ARG A 102 5.38 14.92 -9.60
CA ARG A 102 6.73 15.38 -10.00
C ARG A 102 7.84 14.82 -9.10
N GLY A 103 7.51 13.98 -8.12
CA GLY A 103 8.49 13.42 -7.17
C GLY A 103 8.95 14.41 -6.10
N GLU A 104 8.30 15.57 -5.98
CA GLU A 104 8.61 16.54 -4.93
C GLU A 104 8.14 16.04 -3.56
N PRO A 105 8.88 16.32 -2.47
CA PRO A 105 8.48 15.93 -1.13
C PRO A 105 7.23 16.68 -0.68
N VAL A 106 6.29 15.93 -0.09
CA VAL A 106 5.09 16.45 0.56
C VAL A 106 4.97 15.77 1.93
N ASP A 107 4.60 16.51 2.97
CA ASP A 107 4.32 15.93 4.29
C ASP A 107 3.15 14.93 4.17
N PRO A 108 3.37 13.63 4.47
CA PRO A 108 2.32 12.62 4.37
C PRO A 108 1.06 12.94 5.19
N LYS A 109 1.17 13.75 6.26
CA LYS A 109 0.02 14.15 7.09
C LYS A 109 -0.98 15.02 6.34
N GLN A 110 -0.58 15.66 5.25
CA GLN A 110 -1.44 16.51 4.41
C GLN A 110 -2.16 15.72 3.31
N ILE A 111 -1.84 14.43 3.17
CA ILE A 111 -2.39 13.57 2.13
C ILE A 111 -3.24 12.49 2.78
N TYR A 112 -4.50 12.40 2.35
CA TYR A 112 -5.32 11.25 2.67
C TYR A 112 -4.82 10.07 1.84
N PHE A 113 -4.13 9.13 2.48
CA PHE A 113 -3.65 7.92 1.82
C PHE A 113 -3.93 6.72 2.72
N ARG A 114 -5.04 6.03 2.42
CA ARG A 114 -5.56 4.91 3.20
C ARG A 114 -5.86 3.72 2.30
N THR A 115 -5.56 2.54 2.81
CA THR A 115 -5.69 1.27 2.07
C THR A 115 -6.25 0.18 2.96
N ARG A 116 -6.68 -0.92 2.35
CA ARG A 116 -7.08 -2.16 2.98
C ARG A 116 -6.17 -3.26 2.43
N PRO A 117 -5.06 -3.57 3.10
CA PRO A 117 -4.25 -4.72 2.73
C PRO A 117 -4.99 -6.01 3.11
N ARG A 118 -5.04 -6.95 2.17
CA ARG A 118 -5.48 -8.33 2.36
C ARG A 118 -4.30 -9.24 2.12
N PHE A 119 -4.18 -10.26 2.96
CA PHE A 119 -3.05 -11.18 2.97
C PHE A 119 -3.50 -12.60 2.71
N GLU A 120 -2.65 -13.41 2.08
CA GLU A 120 -2.83 -14.86 1.93
C GLU A 120 -1.50 -15.59 2.16
N THR A 121 -1.50 -16.64 2.97
CA THR A 121 -0.31 -17.45 3.25
C THR A 121 -0.69 -18.84 3.75
N GLY A 122 0.13 -19.85 3.41
CA GLY A 122 0.00 -21.20 3.96
C GLY A 122 0.76 -21.40 5.28
N HIS A 123 1.53 -20.40 5.73
CA HIS A 123 2.39 -20.56 6.90
C HIS A 123 1.58 -20.48 8.21
N ARG A 124 1.76 -21.47 9.09
CA ARG A 124 0.97 -21.60 10.32
C ARG A 124 1.11 -20.41 11.28
N ASN A 125 2.30 -19.82 11.37
CA ASN A 125 2.56 -18.69 12.27
C ASN A 125 1.85 -17.40 11.83
N TYR A 126 1.44 -17.30 10.57
CA TYR A 126 0.87 -16.08 9.98
C TYR A 126 -0.58 -16.23 9.53
N GLN A 127 -1.27 -17.31 9.94
CA GLN A 127 -2.70 -17.51 9.63
C GLN A 127 -3.58 -16.36 10.13
N TRP A 128 -3.17 -15.69 11.20
CA TRP A 128 -3.87 -14.53 11.76
C TRP A 128 -4.04 -13.38 10.76
N LEU A 129 -3.14 -13.26 9.77
CA LEU A 129 -3.22 -12.25 8.69
C LEU A 129 -4.44 -12.45 7.78
N MET A 130 -4.96 -13.68 7.71
CA MET A 130 -6.13 -14.03 6.89
C MET A 130 -7.44 -14.04 7.70
N GLN A 131 -7.35 -13.87 9.02
CA GLN A 131 -8.46 -13.97 9.96
C GLN A 131 -8.93 -12.61 10.48
N HIS A 132 -8.24 -11.53 10.12
CA HIS A 132 -8.56 -10.17 10.54
C HIS A 132 -8.65 -9.22 9.35
N LEU A 133 -9.36 -8.12 9.55
CA LEU A 133 -9.32 -6.99 8.65
C LEU A 133 -8.13 -6.10 9.00
N PHE A 134 -7.54 -5.48 7.99
CA PHE A 134 -6.45 -4.53 8.16
C PHE A 134 -6.72 -3.24 7.42
N ILE A 135 -6.21 -2.14 7.99
CA ILE A 135 -6.21 -0.81 7.40
C ILE A 135 -4.76 -0.33 7.32
N GLY A 136 -4.35 0.13 6.15
CA GLY A 136 -3.04 0.73 5.93
C GLY A 136 -3.13 2.26 5.90
N SER A 137 -2.30 2.94 6.69
CA SER A 137 -2.02 4.38 6.54
C SER A 137 -0.69 4.53 5.84
N ALA A 138 -0.68 5.19 4.68
CA ALA A 138 0.50 5.16 3.81
C ALA A 138 1.11 6.55 3.54
N ALA A 139 2.39 6.55 3.21
CA ALA A 139 3.17 7.71 2.82
C ALA A 139 3.83 7.47 1.46
N ARG A 140 3.76 8.46 0.58
CA ARG A 140 4.35 8.41 -0.76
C ARG A 140 5.65 9.22 -0.78
N HIS A 141 6.74 8.57 -1.18
CA HIS A 141 8.01 9.21 -1.53
C HIS A 141 8.32 8.99 -3.02
N ALA A 142 9.41 9.58 -3.52
CA ALA A 142 9.82 9.41 -4.91
C ALA A 142 10.16 7.94 -5.24
N ASP A 143 10.90 7.27 -4.35
CA ASP A 143 11.51 5.95 -4.54
C ASP A 143 10.76 4.79 -3.87
N ARG A 144 9.82 5.12 -2.96
CA ARG A 144 9.12 4.11 -2.15
C ARG A 144 7.72 4.55 -1.70
N VAL A 145 6.98 3.58 -1.19
CA VAL A 145 5.74 3.76 -0.42
C VAL A 145 5.94 3.08 0.93
N VAL A 146 5.61 3.78 2.01
CA VAL A 146 5.62 3.25 3.37
C VAL A 146 4.17 3.05 3.79
N ILE A 147 3.81 1.90 4.33
CA ILE A 147 2.44 1.53 4.70
C ILE A 147 2.47 1.02 6.14
N ASP A 148 1.95 1.82 7.07
CA ASP A 148 1.71 1.37 8.44
C ASP A 148 0.41 0.58 8.48
N VAL A 149 0.51 -0.70 8.80
CA VAL A 149 -0.60 -1.64 8.79
C VAL A 149 -1.16 -1.77 10.19
N HIS A 150 -2.46 -1.53 10.32
CA HIS A 150 -3.22 -1.65 11.55
C HIS A 150 -4.22 -2.80 11.44
N GLN A 151 -4.22 -3.70 12.43
CA GLN A 151 -5.23 -4.74 12.60
C GLN A 151 -6.50 -4.11 13.20
N VAL A 152 -7.65 -4.46 12.64
CA VAL A 152 -8.97 -4.14 13.22
C VAL A 152 -9.34 -5.20 14.25
N LEU A 153 -9.86 -4.75 15.41
CA LEU A 153 -10.20 -5.59 16.56
C LEU A 153 -11.72 -5.74 16.73
#